data_AF-D3RYJ8-F1
#
_entry.id   AF-D3RYJ8-F1
#
_cell.length_a   1.000
_cell.length_b   1.000
_cell.length_c   1.000
_cell.angle_alpha   90.00
_cell.angle_beta   90.00
_cell.angle_gamma   90.00
#
_symmetry.space_group_name_H-M   'P 1'
#
loop_
_entity.id
_entity.type
_entity.pdbx_description
1 polymer ?
#
loop_
_entity_poly.entity_id
_entity_poly.type
_entity_poly.pdbx_seq_one_letter_code
_entity_poly.pdbx_strand_id
1 'polypeptide(L)'
;MSVIILDTTLRDGEQTPGVSLSVEQKLMIAEALDNLGVDIIEAGTAIASEGEFKAIKAISEAGLKAEICSFGRIKKEDIDAAADAGADSIFMVAPSSDIHINSKFPGKTREDIIQMSIEMVEYAKERGLIVEFGGEDASRADFEFIKKLLKAGEEAGADRLTFTDTVGVLTPERAQQIMSELKKVVKKPVAFHGHDDFGLATANTIFAVKGGADEIHCCVNGLGERAGNAALEEVVMALEYLYGIKTKINKKAIYPTSKLVEKLTRVVVPPNKPIVGENAFTHESGIHTSAVLRDAKTYEPISPEVIGRSRSIVLGKHAGKASVEAIMKELGYKATKEQMQEILKRVKEIGDKGKRVTDADVRAIIETVLQIKRERKVELVDLNVVSGANIMPTASVKLKINGKEYVEAGVGVGPVDAAINAIKRAVKEYADIELVSYHVDAITGGTDALVDVIVQLKKGDKIVTARGARTDIIMASVEAFVEGLNMLL
;
A
#
# COMPACT_ATOMS: atom_id res chain seq x y z
N MET A 1 -28.62 -1.47 3.20
CA MET A 1 -28.02 -0.99 1.95
C MET A 1 -26.65 -1.63 1.83
N SER A 2 -26.33 -2.21 0.68
CA SER A 2 -24.99 -2.69 0.33
C SER A 2 -24.50 -1.79 -0.79
N VAL A 3 -23.25 -1.35 -0.73
CA VAL A 3 -22.63 -0.49 -1.74
C VAL A 3 -21.66 -1.34 -2.56
N ILE A 4 -21.69 -1.21 -3.89
CA ILE A 4 -20.76 -1.85 -4.82
C ILE A 4 -19.41 -1.11 -4.74
N ILE A 5 -18.31 -1.85 -4.69
CA ILE A 5 -16.98 -1.27 -4.68
C ILE A 5 -16.25 -1.62 -5.97
N LEU A 6 -15.97 -0.59 -6.76
CA LEU A 6 -15.03 -0.65 -7.87
C LEU A 6 -13.68 -0.14 -7.38
N ASP A 7 -12.66 -0.99 -7.48
CA ASP A 7 -11.27 -0.58 -7.27
C ASP A 7 -10.61 -0.23 -8.60
N THR A 8 -10.01 0.97 -8.65
CA THR A 8 -9.31 1.50 -9.83
C THR A 8 -7.79 1.57 -9.64
N THR A 9 -7.22 0.77 -8.73
CA THR A 9 -5.78 0.77 -8.48
C THR A 9 -4.97 0.41 -9.72
N LEU A 10 -5.49 -0.47 -10.58
CA LEU A 10 -4.83 -0.96 -11.79
C LEU A 10 -5.04 -0.09 -13.04
N ARG A 11 -5.87 0.96 -12.94
CA ARG A 11 -6.11 1.92 -14.02
C ARG A 11 -5.75 3.34 -13.57
N ASP A 12 -6.60 3.97 -12.77
CA ASP A 12 -6.36 5.35 -12.30
C ASP A 12 -5.16 5.41 -11.35
N GLY A 13 -5.04 4.43 -10.46
CA GLY A 13 -3.91 4.32 -9.53
C GLY A 13 -2.56 4.22 -10.24
N GLU A 14 -2.50 3.60 -11.42
CA GLU A 14 -1.28 3.55 -12.22
C GLU A 14 -0.97 4.87 -12.93
N GLN A 15 -1.94 5.77 -13.09
CA GLN A 15 -1.70 7.13 -13.60
C GLN A 15 -0.96 8.01 -12.58
N THR A 16 -0.71 7.52 -11.36
CA THR A 16 0.21 8.17 -10.43
C THR A 16 1.60 8.35 -11.08
N PRO A 17 2.16 9.58 -11.08
CA PRO A 17 3.44 9.83 -11.72
C PRO A 17 4.56 8.90 -11.26
N GLY A 18 5.17 8.19 -12.21
CA GLY A 18 6.29 7.27 -11.96
C GLY A 18 5.90 5.83 -11.66
N VAL A 19 4.60 5.51 -11.59
CA VAL A 19 4.11 4.13 -11.50
C VAL A 19 4.05 3.52 -12.90
N SER A 20 4.54 2.29 -13.01
CA SER A 20 4.39 1.46 -14.21
C SER A 20 4.50 -0.01 -13.78
N LEU A 21 3.46 -0.77 -14.05
CA LEU A 21 3.32 -2.16 -13.60
C LEU A 21 3.48 -3.11 -14.78
N SER A 22 4.25 -4.19 -14.59
CA SER A 22 4.27 -5.32 -15.53
C SER A 22 2.95 -6.10 -15.47
N VAL A 23 2.70 -6.93 -16.50
CA VAL A 23 1.53 -7.83 -16.54
C VAL A 23 1.44 -8.69 -15.27
N GLU A 24 2.57 -9.25 -14.83
CA GLU A 24 2.64 -10.09 -13.64
C GLU A 24 2.36 -9.28 -12.35
N GLN A 25 2.85 -8.04 -12.29
CA GLN A 25 2.56 -7.16 -11.16
C GLN A 25 1.09 -6.76 -11.10
N LYS A 26 0.47 -6.48 -12.24
CA LYS A 26 -0.97 -6.21 -12.32
C LYS A 26 -1.79 -7.42 -11.88
N LEU A 27 -1.43 -8.62 -12.34
CA LEU A 27 -2.11 -9.85 -11.94
C LEU A 27 -2.01 -10.09 -10.43
N MET A 28 -0.82 -9.91 -9.83
CA MET A 28 -0.65 -10.04 -8.36
C MET A 28 -1.54 -9.06 -7.59
N ILE A 29 -1.68 -7.82 -8.06
CA ILE A 29 -2.57 -6.83 -7.43
C ILE A 29 -4.03 -7.23 -7.63
N ALA A 30 -4.42 -7.68 -8.83
CA ALA A 30 -5.79 -8.13 -9.11
C ALA A 30 -6.22 -9.30 -8.22
N GLU A 31 -5.36 -10.31 -8.03
CA GLU A 31 -5.60 -11.42 -7.10
C GLU A 31 -5.74 -10.93 -5.64
N ALA A 32 -4.93 -9.95 -5.22
CA ALA A 32 -5.03 -9.36 -3.90
C ALA A 32 -6.32 -8.54 -3.70
N LEU A 33 -6.79 -7.85 -4.75
CA LEU A 33 -8.07 -7.14 -4.76
C LEU A 33 -9.26 -8.11 -4.73
N ASP A 34 -9.20 -9.21 -5.48
CA ASP A 34 -10.22 -10.27 -5.44
C ASP A 34 -10.31 -10.91 -4.05
N ASN A 35 -9.17 -11.21 -3.41
CA ASN A 35 -9.13 -11.72 -2.04
C ASN A 35 -9.56 -10.66 -1.00
N LEU A 36 -9.35 -9.38 -1.28
CA LEU A 36 -9.90 -8.26 -0.50
C LEU A 36 -11.43 -8.20 -0.63
N GLY A 37 -11.99 -8.68 -1.73
CA GLY A 37 -13.44 -8.83 -1.94
C GLY A 37 -14.10 -7.58 -2.52
N VAL A 38 -13.38 -6.83 -3.37
CA VAL A 38 -14.00 -5.77 -4.19
C VAL A 38 -14.97 -6.39 -5.20
N ASP A 39 -16.00 -5.65 -5.59
CA ASP A 39 -17.00 -6.17 -6.53
C ASP A 39 -16.50 -6.09 -7.98
N ILE A 40 -15.78 -5.01 -8.31
CA ILE A 40 -15.29 -4.72 -9.65
C ILE A 40 -13.82 -4.30 -9.57
N ILE A 41 -12.98 -4.80 -10.48
CA ILE A 41 -11.59 -4.38 -10.66
C ILE A 41 -11.49 -3.68 -12.01
N GLU A 42 -11.23 -2.37 -12.02
CA GLU A 42 -10.88 -1.64 -13.23
C GLU A 42 -9.39 -1.89 -13.56
N ALA A 43 -9.15 -2.84 -14.45
CA ALA A 43 -7.86 -3.49 -14.67
C ALA A 43 -6.90 -2.72 -15.59
N GLY A 44 -7.35 -1.64 -16.22
CA GLY A 44 -6.53 -0.81 -17.10
C GLY A 44 -7.34 -0.20 -18.25
N THR A 45 -6.62 0.25 -19.28
CA THR A 45 -7.22 0.71 -20.54
C THR A 45 -6.71 -0.16 -21.69
N ALA A 46 -7.53 -1.11 -22.16
CA ALA A 46 -7.08 -2.15 -23.10
C ALA A 46 -6.38 -1.61 -24.37
N ILE A 47 -6.87 -0.49 -24.91
CA ILE A 47 -6.30 0.11 -26.14
C ILE A 47 -5.03 0.93 -25.90
N ALA A 48 -4.68 1.25 -24.65
CA ALA A 48 -3.59 2.19 -24.36
C ALA A 48 -2.21 1.64 -24.74
N SER A 49 -1.98 0.33 -24.61
CA SER A 49 -0.77 -0.34 -25.09
C SER A 49 -0.96 -1.84 -25.24
N GLU A 50 -0.04 -2.52 -25.93
CA GLU A 50 -0.02 -4.00 -25.96
C GLU A 50 0.18 -4.61 -24.57
N GLY A 51 0.91 -3.93 -23.67
CA GLY A 51 1.07 -4.35 -22.28
C GLY A 51 -0.25 -4.31 -21.51
N GLU A 52 -1.01 -3.23 -21.67
CA GLU A 52 -2.34 -3.07 -21.06
C GLU A 52 -3.32 -4.14 -21.56
N PHE A 53 -3.37 -4.36 -22.87
CA PHE A 53 -4.21 -5.40 -23.46
C PHE A 53 -3.87 -6.79 -22.90
N LYS A 54 -2.58 -7.15 -22.84
CA LYS A 54 -2.12 -8.42 -22.28
C LYS A 54 -2.42 -8.55 -20.79
N ALA A 55 -2.31 -7.47 -20.03
CA ALA A 55 -2.61 -7.47 -18.60
C ALA A 55 -4.09 -7.72 -18.33
N ILE A 56 -4.99 -6.97 -18.99
CA ILE A 56 -6.44 -7.15 -18.84
C ILE A 56 -6.85 -8.56 -19.27
N LYS A 57 -6.26 -9.07 -20.35
CA LYS A 57 -6.49 -10.45 -20.78
C LYS A 57 -6.06 -11.49 -19.76
N ALA A 58 -4.84 -11.37 -19.23
CA ALA A 58 -4.35 -12.28 -18.19
C ALA A 58 -5.21 -12.24 -16.93
N ILE A 59 -5.68 -11.06 -16.52
CA ILE A 59 -6.55 -10.89 -15.35
C ILE A 59 -7.94 -11.49 -15.59
N SER A 60 -8.52 -11.27 -16.77
CA SER A 60 -9.84 -11.81 -17.14
C SER A 60 -9.83 -13.34 -17.23
N GLU A 61 -8.70 -13.94 -17.64
CA GLU A 61 -8.51 -15.39 -17.71
C GLU A 61 -8.14 -16.04 -16.36
N ALA A 62 -7.87 -15.25 -15.31
CA ALA A 62 -7.38 -15.75 -14.02
C ALA A 62 -8.47 -16.40 -13.14
N GLY A 63 -9.75 -16.33 -13.53
CA GLY A 63 -10.86 -16.94 -12.79
C GLY A 63 -11.16 -16.26 -11.45
N LEU A 64 -10.96 -14.93 -11.39
CA LEU A 64 -11.31 -14.10 -10.24
C LEU A 64 -12.84 -14.05 -10.05
N LYS A 65 -13.28 -13.70 -8.84
CA LYS A 65 -14.70 -13.54 -8.50
C LYS A 65 -15.21 -12.14 -8.81
N ALA A 66 -14.34 -11.14 -8.71
CA ALA A 66 -14.64 -9.76 -9.08
C ALA A 66 -14.90 -9.65 -10.59
N GLU A 67 -15.81 -8.75 -10.95
CA GLU A 67 -16.03 -8.34 -12.35
C GLU A 67 -14.78 -7.60 -12.86
N ILE A 68 -14.27 -7.98 -14.04
CA ILE A 68 -13.10 -7.33 -14.63
C ILE A 68 -13.55 -6.26 -15.62
N CYS A 69 -13.25 -5.01 -15.29
CA CYS A 69 -13.63 -3.82 -16.05
C CYS A 69 -12.42 -3.24 -16.80
N SER A 70 -12.61 -2.84 -18.05
CA SER A 70 -11.66 -1.96 -18.77
C SER A 70 -12.20 -0.54 -18.82
N PHE A 71 -11.34 0.45 -18.66
CA PHE A 71 -11.66 1.82 -19.04
C PHE A 71 -11.66 1.97 -20.56
N GLY A 72 -12.50 2.86 -21.10
CA GLY A 72 -12.48 3.23 -22.51
C GLY A 72 -13.01 4.63 -22.77
N ARG A 73 -12.52 5.26 -23.84
CA ARG A 73 -13.17 6.47 -24.39
C ARG A 73 -14.45 6.03 -25.10
N ILE A 74 -15.35 6.99 -25.36
CA ILE A 74 -16.55 6.77 -26.21
C ILE A 74 -16.16 6.60 -27.70
N LYS A 75 -15.47 5.51 -28.02
CA LYS A 75 -14.99 5.15 -29.36
C LYS A 75 -15.07 3.64 -29.57
N LYS A 76 -15.38 3.22 -30.81
CA LYS A 76 -15.47 1.80 -31.17
C LYS A 76 -14.17 1.03 -30.93
N GLU A 77 -13.01 1.60 -31.27
CA GLU A 77 -11.71 0.95 -31.10
C GLU A 77 -11.39 0.62 -29.63
N ASP A 78 -11.79 1.48 -28.69
CA ASP A 78 -11.63 1.26 -27.24
C ASP A 78 -12.53 0.11 -26.76
N ILE A 79 -13.79 0.10 -27.21
CA ILE A 79 -14.79 -0.94 -26.90
C ILE A 79 -14.35 -2.29 -27.47
N ASP A 80 -13.86 -2.30 -28.72
CA ASP A 80 -13.40 -3.50 -29.39
C ASP A 80 -12.22 -4.11 -28.63
N ALA A 81 -11.23 -3.29 -28.24
CA ALA A 81 -10.09 -3.74 -27.48
C ALA A 81 -10.46 -4.29 -26.09
N ALA A 82 -11.41 -3.65 -25.39
CA ALA A 82 -11.89 -4.12 -24.09
C ALA A 82 -12.55 -5.50 -24.20
N ALA A 83 -13.46 -5.68 -25.16
CA ALA A 83 -14.14 -6.95 -25.41
C ALA A 83 -13.16 -8.03 -25.90
N ASP A 84 -12.20 -7.69 -26.79
CA ASP A 84 -11.21 -8.65 -27.30
C ASP A 84 -10.18 -9.06 -26.24
N ALA A 85 -9.94 -8.20 -25.23
CA ALA A 85 -9.15 -8.53 -24.04
C ALA A 85 -9.93 -9.45 -23.07
N GLY A 86 -11.23 -9.67 -23.27
CA GLY A 86 -12.04 -10.54 -22.43
C GLY A 86 -12.57 -9.88 -21.15
N ALA A 87 -12.59 -8.55 -21.08
CA ALA A 87 -13.21 -7.84 -19.97
C ALA A 87 -14.72 -8.17 -19.87
N ASP A 88 -15.24 -8.27 -18.64
CA ASP A 88 -16.68 -8.46 -18.39
C ASP A 88 -17.46 -7.17 -18.65
N SER A 89 -16.83 -6.04 -18.33
CA SER A 89 -17.44 -4.72 -18.41
C SER A 89 -16.51 -3.64 -18.95
N ILE A 90 -17.11 -2.53 -19.37
CA ILE A 90 -16.41 -1.33 -19.78
C ILE A 90 -16.96 -0.10 -19.06
N PHE A 91 -16.06 0.69 -18.47
CA PHE A 91 -16.38 2.02 -17.96
C PHE A 91 -15.99 3.07 -19.00
N MET A 92 -17.01 3.76 -19.53
CA MET A 92 -16.84 4.82 -20.52
C MET A 92 -17.26 6.18 -19.96
N VAL A 93 -16.48 7.21 -20.30
CA VAL A 93 -16.80 8.59 -19.93
C VAL A 93 -16.93 9.51 -21.13
N ALA A 94 -17.96 10.36 -21.11
CA ALA A 94 -18.16 11.45 -22.06
C ALA A 94 -17.71 12.80 -21.46
N PRO A 95 -17.05 13.67 -22.24
CA PRO A 95 -16.68 15.02 -21.78
C PRO A 95 -17.94 15.80 -21.39
N SER A 96 -18.03 16.28 -20.16
CA SER A 96 -19.28 16.85 -19.66
C SER A 96 -19.27 18.35 -19.39
N SER A 97 -18.14 18.92 -18.96
CA SER A 97 -18.03 20.36 -18.77
C SER A 97 -17.83 21.07 -20.11
N ASP A 98 -18.29 22.33 -20.21
CA ASP A 98 -18.04 23.13 -21.42
C ASP A 98 -16.53 23.32 -21.67
N ILE A 99 -15.71 23.28 -20.61
CA ILE A 99 -14.24 23.31 -20.71
C ILE A 99 -13.76 22.06 -21.46
N HIS A 100 -14.21 20.87 -21.05
CA HIS A 100 -13.83 19.60 -21.67
C HIS A 100 -14.38 19.47 -23.09
N ILE A 101 -15.65 19.82 -23.32
CA ILE A 101 -16.26 19.76 -24.66
C ILE A 101 -15.49 20.65 -25.63
N ASN A 102 -15.26 21.92 -25.29
CA ASN A 102 -14.54 22.85 -26.17
C ASN A 102 -13.08 22.45 -26.41
N SER A 103 -12.41 21.88 -25.41
CA SER A 103 -10.98 21.55 -25.49
C SER A 103 -10.70 20.22 -26.18
N LYS A 104 -11.50 19.18 -25.86
CA LYS A 104 -11.30 17.82 -26.38
C LYS A 104 -12.07 17.56 -27.67
N PHE A 105 -13.18 18.27 -27.89
CA PHE A 105 -14.06 18.10 -29.04
C PHE A 105 -14.44 19.47 -29.66
N PRO A 106 -13.45 20.21 -30.18
CA PRO A 106 -13.69 21.55 -30.72
C PRO A 106 -14.76 21.53 -31.81
N GLY A 107 -15.78 22.37 -31.65
CA GLY A 107 -16.89 22.50 -32.59
C GLY A 107 -18.07 21.53 -32.36
N LYS A 108 -18.02 20.65 -31.35
CA LYS A 108 -19.17 19.83 -30.96
C LYS A 108 -20.07 20.55 -29.94
N THR A 109 -21.36 20.31 -30.06
CA THR A 109 -22.39 20.74 -29.11
C THR A 109 -22.64 19.68 -28.03
N ARG A 110 -23.36 20.07 -26.97
CA ARG A 110 -23.81 19.13 -25.92
C ARG A 110 -24.68 18.01 -26.48
N GLU A 111 -25.57 18.32 -27.43
CA GLU A 111 -26.38 17.33 -28.15
C GLU A 111 -25.54 16.36 -28.98
N ASP A 112 -24.48 16.83 -29.65
CA ASP A 112 -23.55 15.94 -30.36
C ASP A 112 -22.88 14.94 -29.41
N ILE A 113 -22.50 15.39 -28.20
CA ILE A 113 -21.91 14.51 -27.17
C ILE A 113 -22.92 13.47 -26.70
N ILE A 114 -24.19 13.84 -26.50
CA ILE A 114 -25.26 12.90 -26.13
C ILE A 114 -25.43 11.85 -27.23
N GLN A 115 -25.55 12.26 -28.49
CA GLN A 115 -25.77 11.34 -29.61
C GLN A 115 -24.61 10.35 -29.77
N MET A 116 -23.36 10.84 -29.68
CA MET A 116 -22.18 9.97 -29.68
C MET A 116 -22.17 8.99 -28.50
N SER A 117 -22.63 9.45 -27.33
CA SER A 117 -22.68 8.59 -26.14
C SER A 117 -23.69 7.47 -26.30
N ILE A 118 -24.89 7.76 -26.82
CA ILE A 118 -25.92 6.76 -27.13
C ILE A 118 -25.36 5.69 -28.06
N GLU A 119 -24.79 6.11 -29.20
CA GLU A 119 -24.25 5.18 -30.20
C GLU A 119 -23.16 4.26 -29.64
N MET A 120 -22.29 4.77 -28.76
CA MET A 120 -21.21 3.98 -28.17
C MET A 120 -21.68 3.07 -27.05
N VAL A 121 -22.67 3.50 -26.25
CA VAL A 121 -23.31 2.63 -25.25
C VAL A 121 -24.00 1.45 -25.93
N GLU A 122 -24.81 1.71 -26.97
CA GLU A 122 -25.48 0.66 -27.75
C GLU A 122 -24.45 -0.31 -28.36
N TYR A 123 -23.39 0.21 -28.97
CA TYR A 123 -22.33 -0.62 -29.55
C TYR A 123 -21.60 -1.48 -28.50
N ALA A 124 -21.30 -0.94 -27.32
CA ALA A 124 -20.70 -1.72 -26.24
C ALA A 124 -21.62 -2.84 -25.74
N LYS A 125 -22.95 -2.62 -25.71
CA LYS A 125 -23.93 -3.66 -25.43
C LYS A 125 -23.95 -4.73 -26.54
N GLU A 126 -23.88 -4.35 -27.81
CA GLU A 126 -23.79 -5.28 -28.95
C GLU A 126 -22.53 -6.15 -28.88
N ARG A 127 -21.42 -5.60 -28.38
CA ARG A 127 -20.17 -6.32 -28.13
C ARG A 127 -20.22 -7.26 -26.92
N GLY A 128 -21.34 -7.31 -26.21
CA GLY A 128 -21.59 -8.25 -25.10
C GLY A 128 -21.09 -7.78 -23.74
N LEU A 129 -20.68 -6.52 -23.61
CA LEU A 129 -20.15 -5.97 -22.36
C LEU A 129 -21.27 -5.52 -21.41
N ILE A 130 -21.00 -5.60 -20.11
CA ILE A 130 -21.71 -4.78 -19.11
C ILE A 130 -21.19 -3.35 -19.27
N VAL A 131 -22.10 -2.37 -19.36
CA VAL A 131 -21.72 -0.99 -19.67
C VAL A 131 -21.95 -0.09 -18.48
N GLU A 132 -20.87 0.53 -18.02
CA GLU A 132 -20.91 1.65 -17.10
C GLU A 132 -20.61 2.95 -17.85
N PHE A 133 -21.50 3.93 -17.71
CA PHE A 133 -21.41 5.17 -18.47
C PHE A 133 -21.47 6.40 -17.57
N GLY A 134 -20.47 7.27 -17.69
CA GLY A 134 -20.37 8.47 -16.86
C GLY A 134 -20.04 9.74 -17.63
N GLY A 135 -20.14 10.85 -16.91
CA GLY A 135 -19.67 12.15 -17.38
C GLY A 135 -18.30 12.48 -16.80
N GLU A 136 -17.28 12.70 -17.62
CA GLU A 136 -15.97 13.24 -17.23
C GLU A 136 -16.09 14.74 -16.91
N ASP A 137 -15.48 15.18 -15.81
CA ASP A 137 -15.51 16.55 -15.31
C ASP A 137 -16.93 17.03 -14.97
N ALA A 138 -17.77 16.11 -14.51
CA ALA A 138 -19.17 16.38 -14.21
C ALA A 138 -19.36 17.36 -13.05
N SER A 139 -18.41 17.46 -12.12
CA SER A 139 -18.45 18.41 -11.00
C SER A 139 -18.39 19.88 -11.42
N ARG A 140 -17.87 20.18 -12.61
CA ARG A 140 -17.82 21.55 -13.18
C ARG A 140 -18.79 21.75 -14.35
N ALA A 141 -19.57 20.73 -14.71
CA ALA A 141 -20.55 20.79 -15.78
C ALA A 141 -21.87 21.43 -15.31
N ASP A 142 -22.67 21.87 -16.28
CA ASP A 142 -24.07 22.21 -16.03
C ASP A 142 -24.83 20.97 -15.56
N PHE A 143 -25.47 21.05 -14.40
CA PHE A 143 -26.07 19.87 -13.77
C PHE A 143 -27.31 19.36 -14.51
N GLU A 144 -28.05 20.22 -15.20
CA GLU A 144 -29.19 19.79 -16.03
C GLU A 144 -28.71 19.05 -17.28
N PHE A 145 -27.57 19.45 -17.84
CA PHE A 145 -26.92 18.67 -18.89
C PHE A 145 -26.46 17.29 -18.39
N ILE A 146 -25.84 17.19 -17.21
CA ILE A 146 -25.46 15.90 -16.61
C ILE A 146 -26.67 14.97 -16.47
N LYS A 147 -27.81 15.48 -15.97
CA LYS A 147 -29.04 14.71 -15.86
C LYS A 147 -29.50 14.16 -17.22
N LYS A 148 -29.48 14.99 -18.26
CA LYS A 148 -29.84 14.57 -19.63
C LYS A 148 -28.86 13.54 -20.19
N LEU A 149 -27.57 13.75 -20.01
CA LEU A 149 -26.51 12.85 -20.51
C LEU A 149 -26.63 11.46 -19.87
N LEU A 150 -26.72 11.39 -18.55
CA LEU A 150 -26.86 10.11 -17.85
C LEU A 150 -28.21 9.44 -18.15
N LYS A 151 -29.28 10.23 -18.31
CA LYS A 151 -30.58 9.68 -18.72
C LYS A 151 -30.54 9.08 -20.12
N ALA A 152 -29.88 9.74 -21.06
CA ALA A 152 -29.68 9.21 -22.41
C ALA A 152 -28.85 7.92 -22.40
N GLY A 153 -27.78 7.85 -21.60
CA GLY A 153 -27.01 6.62 -21.41
C GLY A 153 -27.84 5.47 -20.81
N GLU A 154 -28.70 5.76 -19.83
CA GLU A 154 -29.66 4.78 -19.28
C GLU A 154 -30.62 4.24 -20.35
N GLU A 155 -31.20 5.14 -21.15
CA GLU A 155 -32.15 4.78 -22.22
C GLU A 155 -31.48 3.99 -23.36
N ALA A 156 -30.20 4.27 -23.63
CA ALA A 156 -29.36 3.52 -24.57
C ALA A 156 -28.95 2.13 -24.06
N GLY A 157 -29.20 1.82 -22.78
CA GLY A 157 -28.98 0.49 -22.22
C GLY A 157 -27.77 0.35 -21.30
N ALA A 158 -27.19 1.45 -20.81
CA ALA A 158 -26.16 1.37 -19.77
C ALA A 158 -26.69 0.63 -18.52
N ASP A 159 -25.85 -0.23 -17.96
CA ASP A 159 -26.16 -1.03 -16.77
C ASP A 159 -25.93 -0.25 -15.48
N ARG A 160 -24.93 0.64 -15.49
CA ARG A 160 -24.56 1.53 -14.39
C ARG A 160 -24.20 2.92 -14.91
N LEU A 161 -24.36 3.93 -14.07
CA LEU A 161 -24.10 5.33 -14.41
C LEU A 161 -23.12 5.95 -13.44
N THR A 162 -22.25 6.86 -13.88
CA THR A 162 -21.19 7.38 -13.01
C THR A 162 -21.10 8.89 -13.04
N PHE A 163 -21.07 9.51 -11.85
CA PHE A 163 -20.76 10.91 -11.68
C PHE A 163 -19.30 11.06 -11.24
N THR A 164 -18.52 11.83 -12.00
CA THR A 164 -17.09 12.05 -11.70
C THR A 164 -16.81 13.46 -11.20
N ASP A 165 -16.09 13.55 -10.08
CA ASP A 165 -15.44 14.78 -9.61
C ASP A 165 -13.96 14.74 -10.00
N THR A 166 -13.72 14.87 -11.31
CA THR A 166 -12.41 14.68 -11.96
C THR A 166 -11.30 15.53 -11.37
N VAL A 167 -11.61 16.72 -10.85
CA VAL A 167 -10.63 17.67 -10.28
C VAL A 167 -10.83 17.90 -8.78
N GLY A 168 -11.60 17.03 -8.11
CA GLY A 168 -11.74 17.02 -6.65
C GLY A 168 -12.31 18.30 -6.03
N VAL A 169 -13.21 19.00 -6.73
CA VAL A 169 -13.70 20.34 -6.34
C VAL A 169 -14.99 20.31 -5.52
N LEU A 170 -15.63 19.16 -5.33
CA LEU A 170 -16.87 19.08 -4.57
C LEU A 170 -16.65 19.21 -3.07
N THR A 171 -17.68 19.73 -2.39
CA THR A 171 -17.83 19.57 -0.94
C THR A 171 -18.74 18.39 -0.62
N PRO A 172 -18.68 17.84 0.61
CA PRO A 172 -19.49 16.67 0.97
C PRO A 172 -21.00 16.91 0.83
N GLU A 173 -21.51 18.08 1.23
CA GLU A 173 -22.93 18.43 1.11
C GLU A 173 -23.36 18.48 -0.36
N ARG A 174 -22.48 18.99 -1.23
CA ARG A 174 -22.75 19.06 -2.66
C ARG A 174 -22.76 17.66 -3.28
N ALA A 175 -21.82 16.78 -2.91
CA ALA A 175 -21.81 15.39 -3.36
C ALA A 175 -23.12 14.66 -2.95
N GLN A 176 -23.57 14.82 -1.70
CA GLN A 176 -24.83 14.25 -1.22
C GLN A 176 -26.04 14.79 -2.00
N GLN A 177 -26.10 16.10 -2.24
CA GLN A 177 -27.19 16.73 -2.98
C GLN A 177 -27.24 16.23 -4.43
N ILE A 178 -26.09 16.20 -5.13
CA ILE A 178 -26.01 15.73 -6.52
C ILE A 178 -26.52 14.30 -6.63
N MET A 179 -26.04 13.39 -5.78
CA MET A 179 -26.51 12.00 -5.82
C MET A 179 -28.01 11.90 -5.55
N SER A 180 -28.52 12.63 -4.56
CA SER A 180 -29.95 12.63 -4.23
C SER A 180 -30.82 13.11 -5.40
N GLU A 181 -30.35 14.09 -6.16
CA GLU A 181 -31.04 14.59 -7.35
C GLU A 181 -30.94 13.64 -8.53
N LEU A 182 -29.76 13.01 -8.76
CA LEU A 182 -29.60 12.02 -9.83
C LEU A 182 -30.50 10.81 -9.61
N LYS A 183 -30.62 10.31 -8.38
CA LYS A 183 -31.52 9.18 -8.04
C LYS A 183 -33.01 9.47 -8.27
N LYS A 184 -33.40 10.74 -8.43
CA LYS A 184 -34.77 11.10 -8.85
C LYS A 184 -34.97 10.93 -10.36
N VAL A 185 -33.92 11.14 -11.14
CA VAL A 185 -33.93 11.18 -12.60
C VAL A 185 -33.69 9.80 -13.22
N VAL A 186 -32.70 9.07 -12.72
CA VAL A 186 -32.30 7.76 -13.22
C VAL A 186 -32.69 6.65 -12.24
N LYS A 187 -32.91 5.44 -12.75
CA LYS A 187 -33.32 4.24 -11.99
C LYS A 187 -32.21 3.20 -11.88
N LYS A 188 -31.26 3.20 -12.81
CA LYS A 188 -30.05 2.36 -12.74
C LYS A 188 -29.17 2.72 -11.52
N PRO A 189 -28.27 1.81 -11.11
CA PRO A 189 -27.24 2.11 -10.12
C PRO A 189 -26.42 3.33 -10.52
N VAL A 190 -26.13 4.20 -9.56
CA VAL A 190 -25.29 5.39 -9.76
C VAL A 190 -24.04 5.31 -8.91
N ALA A 191 -22.88 5.34 -9.57
CA ALA A 191 -21.56 5.38 -8.97
C ALA A 191 -21.08 6.81 -8.74
N PHE A 192 -20.25 6.98 -7.72
CA PHE A 192 -19.49 8.20 -7.47
C PHE A 192 -17.99 7.93 -7.58
N HIS A 193 -17.30 8.75 -8.37
CA HIS A 193 -15.85 8.72 -8.53
C HIS A 193 -15.29 10.11 -8.20
N GLY A 194 -14.45 10.22 -7.16
CA GLY A 194 -13.94 11.50 -6.67
C GLY A 194 -12.43 11.51 -6.51
N HIS A 195 -11.80 12.56 -7.05
CA HIS A 195 -10.39 12.88 -6.83
C HIS A 195 -10.17 13.73 -5.58
N ASP A 196 -8.93 13.78 -5.11
CA ASP A 196 -8.56 14.31 -3.79
C ASP A 196 -7.80 15.65 -3.81
N ASP A 197 -7.95 16.46 -4.86
CA ASP A 197 -7.21 17.73 -5.02
C ASP A 197 -7.33 18.70 -3.82
N PHE A 198 -8.43 18.62 -3.07
CA PHE A 198 -8.67 19.40 -1.84
C PHE A 198 -8.69 18.57 -0.54
N GLY A 199 -8.30 17.29 -0.60
CA GLY A 199 -8.31 16.39 0.57
C GLY A 199 -9.72 15.99 1.03
N LEU A 200 -10.70 16.03 0.13
CA LEU A 200 -12.12 15.78 0.42
C LEU A 200 -12.69 14.51 -0.24
N ALA A 201 -11.91 13.75 -1.01
CA ALA A 201 -12.41 12.60 -1.79
C ALA A 201 -13.09 11.55 -0.91
N THR A 202 -12.46 11.17 0.21
CA THR A 202 -13.03 10.21 1.17
C THR A 202 -14.37 10.73 1.73
N ALA A 203 -14.42 11.99 2.15
CA ALA A 203 -15.64 12.59 2.70
C ALA A 203 -16.75 12.74 1.66
N ASN A 204 -16.41 13.18 0.45
CA ASN A 204 -17.32 13.32 -0.67
C ASN A 204 -17.93 11.98 -1.07
N THR A 205 -17.12 10.92 -1.11
CA THR A 205 -17.57 9.55 -1.43
C THR A 205 -18.56 9.03 -0.39
N ILE A 206 -18.28 9.22 0.91
CA ILE A 206 -19.21 8.85 1.99
C ILE A 206 -20.54 9.62 1.86
N PHE A 207 -20.47 10.92 1.57
CA PHE A 207 -21.68 11.74 1.43
C PHE A 207 -22.46 11.44 0.16
N ALA A 208 -21.78 11.04 -0.92
CA ALA A 208 -22.42 10.52 -2.13
C ALA A 208 -23.24 9.25 -1.82
N VAL A 209 -22.68 8.31 -1.05
CA VAL A 209 -23.42 7.13 -0.55
C VAL A 209 -24.63 7.54 0.30
N LYS A 210 -24.49 8.53 1.19
CA LYS A 210 -25.63 9.09 1.94
C LYS A 210 -26.69 9.73 1.05
N GLY A 211 -26.29 10.25 -0.11
CA GLY A 211 -27.18 10.77 -1.15
C GLY A 211 -27.81 9.70 -2.02
N GLY A 212 -27.49 8.42 -1.80
CA GLY A 212 -28.06 7.28 -2.51
C GLY A 212 -27.22 6.73 -3.64
N ALA A 213 -25.91 7.03 -3.69
CA ALA A 213 -25.00 6.31 -4.58
C ALA A 213 -25.03 4.80 -4.24
N ASP A 214 -25.09 3.97 -5.29
CA ASP A 214 -25.14 2.52 -5.19
C ASP A 214 -23.74 1.90 -5.31
N GLU A 215 -22.81 2.65 -5.88
CA GLU A 215 -21.43 2.25 -6.16
C GLU A 215 -20.44 3.38 -5.85
N ILE A 216 -19.22 3.02 -5.50
CA ILE A 216 -18.11 3.94 -5.27
C ILE A 216 -16.87 3.46 -6.00
N HIS A 217 -16.13 4.39 -6.60
CA HIS A 217 -14.82 4.12 -7.18
C HIS A 217 -13.78 4.54 -6.17
N CYS A 218 -12.88 3.63 -5.81
CA CYS A 218 -11.82 3.88 -4.85
C CYS A 218 -10.51 3.33 -5.36
N CYS A 219 -9.42 3.74 -4.73
CA CYS A 219 -8.10 3.21 -5.01
C CYS A 219 -7.40 2.83 -3.71
N VAL A 220 -6.71 1.70 -3.68
CA VAL A 220 -5.85 1.32 -2.56
C VAL A 220 -4.82 2.41 -2.31
N ASN A 221 -4.65 2.80 -1.05
CA ASN A 221 -3.75 3.88 -0.60
C ASN A 221 -4.10 5.27 -1.14
N GLY A 222 -5.23 5.42 -1.85
CA GLY A 222 -5.62 6.67 -2.51
C GLY A 222 -4.75 7.03 -3.71
N LEU A 223 -4.13 6.06 -4.40
CA LEU A 223 -3.37 6.34 -5.62
C LEU A 223 -4.29 6.93 -6.72
N GLY A 224 -3.68 7.62 -7.68
CA GLY A 224 -4.38 8.28 -8.77
C GLY A 224 -3.57 9.41 -9.40
N GLU A 225 -4.16 10.10 -10.37
CA GLU A 225 -3.62 11.35 -10.88
C GLU A 225 -3.52 12.44 -9.79
N ARG A 226 -2.48 13.27 -9.86
CA ARG A 226 -2.27 14.45 -9.00
C ARG A 226 -2.27 14.09 -7.50
N ALA A 227 -3.34 14.44 -6.78
CA ALA A 227 -3.54 14.17 -5.36
C ALA A 227 -4.17 12.80 -5.08
N GLY A 228 -4.57 12.08 -6.13
CA GLY A 228 -5.10 10.72 -6.03
C GLY A 228 -6.64 10.64 -6.04
N ASN A 229 -7.12 9.45 -5.70
CA ASN A 229 -8.55 9.11 -5.59
C ASN A 229 -8.97 8.93 -4.14
N ALA A 230 -10.28 8.79 -3.91
CA ALA A 230 -10.79 8.33 -2.62
C ALA A 230 -10.13 7.01 -2.20
N ALA A 231 -9.54 6.99 -1.00
CA ALA A 231 -8.79 5.83 -0.53
C ALA A 231 -9.73 4.70 -0.09
N LEU A 232 -9.57 3.52 -0.70
CA LEU A 232 -10.44 2.36 -0.47
C LEU A 232 -10.49 2.00 1.02
N GLU A 233 -9.32 1.88 1.66
CA GLU A 233 -9.23 1.50 3.06
C GLU A 233 -9.92 2.49 4.01
N GLU A 234 -9.94 3.77 3.66
CA GLU A 234 -10.57 4.81 4.49
C GLU A 234 -12.08 4.80 4.32
N VAL A 235 -12.55 4.79 3.06
CA VAL A 235 -13.98 4.83 2.74
C VAL A 235 -14.67 3.58 3.29
N VAL A 236 -14.11 2.39 3.06
CA VAL A 236 -14.68 1.12 3.54
C VAL A 236 -14.78 1.11 5.05
N MET A 237 -13.69 1.47 5.75
CA MET A 237 -13.68 1.44 7.21
C MET A 237 -14.64 2.48 7.80
N ALA A 238 -14.74 3.68 7.20
CA ALA A 238 -15.69 4.69 7.63
C ALA A 238 -17.14 4.23 7.42
N LEU A 239 -17.48 3.71 6.23
CA LEU A 239 -18.83 3.22 5.92
C LEU A 239 -19.27 2.13 6.91
N GLU A 240 -18.41 1.16 7.19
CA GLU A 240 -18.75 0.05 8.08
C GLU A 240 -18.78 0.44 9.56
N TYR A 241 -17.75 1.13 10.06
CA TYR A 241 -17.61 1.40 11.50
C TYR A 241 -18.34 2.66 11.97
N LEU A 242 -18.45 3.69 11.13
CA LEU A 242 -19.03 4.97 11.51
C LEU A 242 -20.48 5.11 11.02
N TYR A 243 -20.80 4.55 9.86
CA TYR A 243 -22.14 4.67 9.25
C TYR A 243 -22.97 3.38 9.30
N GLY A 244 -22.38 2.25 9.72
CA GLY A 244 -23.08 0.96 9.79
C GLY A 244 -23.52 0.41 8.42
N ILE A 245 -22.92 0.91 7.34
CA ILE A 245 -23.18 0.46 5.96
C ILE A 245 -22.21 -0.68 5.65
N LYS A 246 -22.75 -1.87 5.41
CA LYS A 246 -21.94 -3.07 5.17
C LYS A 246 -21.37 -3.08 3.75
N THR A 247 -20.14 -3.53 3.62
CA THR A 247 -19.50 -3.88 2.34
C THR A 247 -19.18 -5.37 2.31
N LYS A 248 -18.69 -5.89 1.17
CA LYS A 248 -18.20 -7.27 1.06
C LYS A 248 -16.72 -7.41 1.43
N ILE A 249 -16.07 -6.32 1.82
CA ILE A 249 -14.62 -6.27 1.99
C ILE A 249 -14.17 -7.14 3.16
N ASN A 250 -13.26 -8.05 2.85
CA ASN A 250 -12.49 -8.79 3.82
C ASN A 250 -11.46 -7.86 4.47
N LYS A 251 -11.87 -7.18 5.54
CA LYS A 251 -11.03 -6.20 6.25
C LYS A 251 -9.64 -6.71 6.59
N LYS A 252 -9.46 -8.01 6.92
CA LYS A 252 -8.15 -8.59 7.23
C LYS A 252 -7.15 -8.54 6.08
N ALA A 253 -7.60 -8.36 4.84
CA ALA A 253 -6.74 -8.22 3.67
C ALA A 253 -6.32 -6.75 3.41
N ILE A 254 -6.92 -5.75 4.08
CA ILE A 254 -6.67 -4.32 3.81
C ILE A 254 -5.18 -3.98 3.94
N TYR A 255 -4.56 -4.27 5.10
CA TYR A 255 -3.16 -3.91 5.32
C TYR A 255 -2.19 -4.71 4.44
N PRO A 256 -2.33 -6.04 4.27
CA PRO A 256 -1.54 -6.79 3.30
C PRO A 256 -1.64 -6.27 1.85
N THR A 257 -2.85 -5.95 1.37
CA THR A 257 -3.06 -5.41 0.02
C THR A 257 -2.43 -4.02 -0.13
N SER A 258 -2.58 -3.15 0.87
CA SER A 258 -1.91 -1.84 0.93
C SER A 258 -0.39 -1.96 0.80
N LYS A 259 0.22 -2.91 1.52
CA LYS A 259 1.67 -3.17 1.48
C LYS A 259 2.15 -3.81 0.18
N LEU A 260 1.35 -4.67 -0.43
CA LEU A 260 1.64 -5.20 -1.76
C LEU A 260 1.66 -4.07 -2.80
N VAL A 261 0.63 -3.22 -2.79
CA VAL A 261 0.53 -2.07 -3.70
C VAL A 261 1.71 -1.13 -3.50
N GLU A 262 2.02 -0.71 -2.26
CA GLU A 262 3.20 0.12 -1.93
C GLU A 262 4.50 -0.47 -2.50
N LYS A 263 4.71 -1.78 -2.33
CA LYS A 263 5.91 -2.47 -2.81
C LYS A 263 6.01 -2.48 -4.33
N LEU A 264 4.91 -2.74 -5.03
CA LEU A 264 4.91 -2.93 -6.49
C LEU A 264 4.90 -1.59 -7.23
N THR A 265 4.18 -0.58 -6.72
CA THR A 265 4.15 0.78 -7.29
C THR A 265 5.35 1.63 -6.87
N ARG A 266 6.03 1.26 -5.79
CA ARG A 266 7.12 2.01 -5.14
C ARG A 266 6.68 3.38 -4.62
N VAL A 267 5.38 3.60 -4.47
CA VAL A 267 4.81 4.79 -3.84
C VAL A 267 4.69 4.53 -2.36
N VAL A 268 5.56 5.16 -1.58
CA VAL A 268 5.62 5.00 -0.12
C VAL A 268 4.34 5.52 0.52
N VAL A 269 3.74 4.70 1.37
CA VAL A 269 2.57 5.09 2.17
C VAL A 269 3.05 6.00 3.30
N PRO A 270 2.51 7.22 3.45
CA PRO A 270 2.88 8.10 4.55
C PRO A 270 2.70 7.39 5.90
N PRO A 271 3.65 7.51 6.85
CA PRO A 271 3.53 6.87 8.15
C PRO A 271 2.23 7.24 8.89
N ASN A 272 1.71 8.44 8.67
CA ASN A 272 0.47 8.94 9.26
C ASN A 272 -0.79 8.71 8.39
N LYS A 273 -0.73 7.94 7.29
CA LYS A 273 -1.91 7.61 6.47
C LYS A 273 -2.98 6.95 7.35
N PRO A 274 -4.23 7.42 7.33
CA PRO A 274 -5.32 6.77 8.06
C PRO A 274 -5.44 5.28 7.71
N ILE A 275 -5.80 4.48 8.71
CA ILE A 275 -5.97 3.01 8.64
C ILE A 275 -4.66 2.25 8.38
N VAL A 276 -3.90 2.53 7.32
CA VAL A 276 -2.78 1.69 6.88
C VAL A 276 -1.38 2.26 7.18
N GLY A 277 -1.26 3.53 7.56
CA GLY A 277 0.02 4.16 7.87
C GLY A 277 0.71 3.55 9.09
N GLU A 278 2.04 3.48 9.11
CA GLU A 278 2.82 2.88 10.21
C GLU A 278 2.48 3.43 11.61
N ASN A 279 2.11 4.70 11.70
CA ASN A 279 1.77 5.37 12.95
C ASN A 279 0.30 5.21 13.35
N ALA A 280 -0.57 4.68 12.49
CA ALA A 280 -2.02 4.59 12.75
C ALA A 280 -2.38 3.75 14.00
N PHE A 281 -1.50 2.83 14.40
CA PHE A 281 -1.65 1.96 15.58
C PHE A 281 -0.41 1.95 16.49
N THR A 282 0.35 3.04 16.48
CA THR A 282 1.60 3.15 17.23
C THR A 282 1.49 4.24 18.29
N HIS A 283 1.89 3.93 19.53
CA HIS A 283 1.80 4.86 20.67
C HIS A 283 3.17 5.08 21.31
N GLU A 284 3.73 6.29 21.19
CA GLU A 284 5.02 6.65 21.79
C GLU A 284 4.89 7.22 23.21
N SER A 285 3.82 7.97 23.49
CA SER A 285 3.62 8.66 24.77
C SER A 285 3.40 7.67 25.91
N GLY A 286 4.24 7.72 26.95
CA GLY A 286 4.14 6.82 28.10
C GLY A 286 2.78 6.81 28.82
N ILE A 287 2.01 7.90 28.77
CA ILE A 287 0.64 7.96 29.32
C ILE A 287 -0.32 7.18 28.41
N HIS A 288 -0.21 7.37 27.09
CA HIS A 288 -1.05 6.67 26.12
C HIS A 288 -0.73 5.17 26.13
N THR A 289 0.57 4.80 26.09
CA THR A 289 0.99 3.39 26.14
C THR A 289 0.50 2.71 27.41
N SER A 290 0.58 3.38 28.58
CA SER A 290 0.08 2.79 29.83
C SER A 290 -1.43 2.58 29.82
N ALA A 291 -2.21 3.43 29.14
CA ALA A 291 -3.66 3.27 29.04
C ALA A 291 -4.02 2.15 28.06
N VAL A 292 -3.40 2.14 26.86
CA VAL A 292 -3.60 1.13 25.82
C VAL A 292 -3.23 -0.27 26.31
N LEU A 293 -2.16 -0.39 27.11
CA LEU A 293 -1.76 -1.66 27.73
C LEU A 293 -2.78 -2.20 28.75
N ARG A 294 -3.63 -1.34 29.32
CA ARG A 294 -4.71 -1.73 30.24
C ARG A 294 -6.01 -2.02 29.49
N ASP A 295 -6.38 -1.11 28.59
CA ASP A 295 -7.52 -1.25 27.68
C ASP A 295 -7.21 -0.48 26.38
N ALA A 296 -7.01 -1.21 25.29
CA ALA A 296 -6.66 -0.62 23.99
C ALA A 296 -7.72 0.38 23.48
N LYS A 297 -8.99 0.19 23.85
CA LYS A 297 -10.11 1.03 23.41
C LYS A 297 -10.02 2.48 23.87
N THR A 298 -9.16 2.79 24.85
CA THR A 298 -9.00 4.17 25.34
C THR A 298 -8.46 5.11 24.25
N TYR A 299 -7.66 4.58 23.31
CA TYR A 299 -7.04 5.38 22.25
C TYR A 299 -7.08 4.70 20.86
N GLU A 300 -7.54 3.46 20.76
CA GLU A 300 -7.70 2.75 19.48
C GLU A 300 -9.19 2.62 19.13
N PRO A 301 -9.72 3.42 18.18
CA PRO A 301 -11.12 3.29 17.75
C PRO A 301 -11.40 1.95 17.05
N ILE A 302 -10.36 1.35 16.47
CA ILE A 302 -10.37 0.01 15.87
C ILE A 302 -9.09 -0.73 16.26
N SER A 303 -9.16 -2.05 16.40
CA SER A 303 -7.99 -2.89 16.67
C SER A 303 -7.21 -3.14 15.38
N PRO A 304 -5.86 -3.10 15.36
CA PRO A 304 -5.07 -3.35 14.15
C PRO A 304 -5.32 -4.73 13.52
N GLU A 305 -5.68 -5.74 14.33
CA GLU A 305 -5.94 -7.11 13.86
C GLU A 305 -7.19 -7.19 12.96
N VAL A 306 -8.09 -6.20 13.05
CA VAL A 306 -9.25 -6.08 12.15
C VAL A 306 -8.81 -5.94 10.71
N ILE A 307 -7.73 -5.18 10.48
CA ILE A 307 -7.25 -4.88 9.13
C ILE A 307 -6.09 -5.78 8.68
N GLY A 308 -5.80 -6.85 9.43
CA GLY A 308 -4.69 -7.76 9.13
C GLY A 308 -3.33 -7.26 9.60
N ARG A 309 -3.30 -6.40 10.62
CA ARG A 309 -2.08 -5.82 11.16
C ARG A 309 -1.85 -6.21 12.62
N SER A 310 -0.60 -6.23 13.06
CA SER A 310 -0.22 -6.30 14.48
C SER A 310 0.10 -4.92 15.05
N ARG A 311 -0.25 -4.74 16.32
CA ARG A 311 0.08 -3.54 17.11
C ARG A 311 1.60 -3.46 17.31
N SER A 312 2.20 -2.28 17.19
CA SER A 312 3.63 -2.06 17.43
C SER A 312 3.83 -0.96 18.46
N ILE A 313 4.71 -1.18 19.44
CA ILE A 313 5.10 -0.18 20.44
C ILE A 313 6.44 0.39 20.01
N VAL A 314 6.48 1.70 19.72
CA VAL A 314 7.73 2.40 19.41
C VAL A 314 8.19 3.12 20.66
N LEU A 315 9.46 2.92 21.02
CA LEU A 315 10.12 3.69 22.06
C LEU A 315 10.77 4.94 21.45
N GLY A 316 10.81 6.00 22.22
CA GLY A 316 11.40 7.28 21.83
C GLY A 316 11.63 8.15 23.06
N LYS A 317 11.87 9.45 22.87
CA LYS A 317 12.08 10.38 23.99
C LYS A 317 10.88 10.47 24.93
N HIS A 318 9.69 10.14 24.42
CA HIS A 318 8.44 10.12 25.19
C HIS A 318 8.14 8.77 25.84
N ALA A 319 9.04 7.78 25.73
CA ALA A 319 8.88 6.46 26.31
C ALA A 319 8.66 6.53 27.83
N GLY A 320 7.60 5.85 28.26
CA GLY A 320 7.30 5.60 29.67
C GLY A 320 7.83 4.26 30.17
N LYS A 321 7.82 4.08 31.49
CA LYS A 321 8.20 2.82 32.14
C LYS A 321 7.40 1.63 31.62
N ALA A 322 6.10 1.81 31.43
CA ALA A 322 5.20 0.77 30.93
C ALA A 322 5.59 0.31 29.51
N SER A 323 6.03 1.22 28.65
CA SER A 323 6.46 0.89 27.27
C SER A 323 7.73 0.02 27.28
N VAL A 324 8.70 0.37 28.12
CA VAL A 324 9.93 -0.43 28.30
C VAL A 324 9.62 -1.79 28.93
N GLU A 325 8.74 -1.83 29.95
CA GLU A 325 8.31 -3.08 30.59
C GLU A 325 7.60 -4.02 29.61
N ALA A 326 6.76 -3.51 28.71
CA ALA A 326 6.10 -4.30 27.69
C ALA A 326 7.11 -4.97 26.74
N ILE A 327 8.08 -4.20 26.24
CA ILE A 327 9.14 -4.73 25.37
C ILE A 327 10.05 -5.70 26.12
N MET A 328 10.42 -5.41 27.37
CA MET A 328 11.18 -6.36 28.19
C MET A 328 10.42 -7.67 28.41
N LYS A 329 9.10 -7.62 28.61
CA LYS A 329 8.26 -8.81 28.75
C LYS A 329 8.22 -9.62 27.46
N GLU A 330 8.07 -8.97 26.31
CA GLU A 330 8.11 -9.61 24.99
C GLU A 330 9.47 -10.27 24.72
N LEU A 331 10.55 -9.60 25.10
CA LEU A 331 11.93 -10.10 24.99
C LEU A 331 12.31 -11.15 26.05
N GLY A 332 11.46 -11.39 27.05
CA GLY A 332 11.74 -12.32 28.14
C GLY A 332 12.72 -11.81 29.20
N TYR A 333 12.98 -10.51 29.26
CA TYR A 333 13.88 -9.89 30.24
C TYR A 333 13.16 -9.42 31.51
N LYS A 334 13.89 -9.40 32.63
CA LYS A 334 13.46 -8.83 33.91
C LYS A 334 14.51 -7.85 34.42
N ALA A 335 14.08 -6.71 34.97
CA ALA A 335 14.95 -5.70 35.56
C ALA A 335 14.50 -5.37 36.99
N THR A 336 15.46 -4.98 37.86
CA THR A 336 15.15 -4.28 39.12
C THR A 336 14.63 -2.87 38.86
N LYS A 337 14.16 -2.17 39.90
CA LYS A 337 13.69 -0.79 39.78
C LYS A 337 14.81 0.15 39.30
N GLU A 338 16.02 -0.05 39.81
CA GLU A 338 17.21 0.76 39.50
C GLU A 338 17.66 0.51 38.05
N GLN A 339 17.69 -0.76 37.62
CA GLN A 339 18.01 -1.13 36.24
C GLN A 339 16.97 -0.54 35.26
N MET A 340 15.68 -0.60 35.61
CA MET A 340 14.62 -0.02 34.78
C MET A 340 14.76 1.49 34.63
N GLN A 341 15.14 2.21 35.70
CA GLN A 341 15.41 3.65 35.63
C GLN A 341 16.58 3.97 34.71
N GLU A 342 17.66 3.19 34.78
CA GLU A 342 18.82 3.36 33.91
C GLU A 342 18.51 3.05 32.44
N ILE A 343 17.73 2.00 32.16
CA ILE A 343 17.26 1.67 30.80
C ILE A 343 16.45 2.83 30.22
N LEU A 344 15.47 3.34 30.97
CA LEU A 344 14.66 4.49 30.59
C LEU A 344 15.51 5.73 30.29
N LYS A 345 16.50 6.01 31.14
CA LYS A 345 17.40 7.16 30.97
C LYS A 345 18.15 7.05 29.64
N ARG A 346 18.77 5.91 29.36
CA ARG A 346 19.52 5.69 28.11
C ARG A 346 18.64 5.72 26.85
N VAL A 347 17.42 5.19 26.93
CA VAL A 347 16.45 5.27 25.83
C VAL A 347 16.12 6.74 25.51
N LYS A 348 15.88 7.55 26.55
CA LYS A 348 15.63 8.99 26.39
C LYS A 348 16.85 9.74 25.84
N GLU A 349 18.05 9.42 26.30
CA GLU A 349 19.29 10.04 25.80
C GLU A 349 19.53 9.82 24.29
N ILE A 350 19.08 8.68 23.73
CA ILE A 350 19.11 8.46 22.27
C ILE A 350 18.10 9.37 21.58
N GLY A 351 16.87 9.43 22.09
CA GLY A 351 15.81 10.29 21.56
C GLY A 351 16.16 11.79 21.64
N ASP A 352 16.83 12.23 22.71
CA ASP A 352 17.27 13.61 22.92
C ASP A 352 18.35 14.03 21.90
N LYS A 353 19.07 13.07 21.30
CA LYS A 353 20.01 13.30 20.19
C LYS A 353 19.32 13.37 18.83
N GLY A 354 17.99 13.43 18.78
CA GLY A 354 17.20 13.48 17.55
C GLY A 354 17.17 12.17 16.76
N LYS A 355 17.60 11.05 17.37
CA LYS A 355 17.62 9.74 16.72
C LYS A 355 16.34 8.97 17.02
N ARG A 356 15.79 8.29 16.00
CA ARG A 356 14.73 7.29 16.20
C ARG A 356 15.32 6.15 17.04
N VAL A 357 14.67 5.83 18.14
CA VAL A 357 15.05 4.68 18.96
C VAL A 357 14.45 3.44 18.32
N THR A 358 15.29 2.52 17.88
CA THR A 358 14.86 1.25 17.28
C THR A 358 14.76 0.15 18.34
N ASP A 359 14.04 -0.93 18.05
CA ASP A 359 13.97 -2.11 18.92
C ASP A 359 15.36 -2.70 19.21
N ALA A 360 16.28 -2.60 18.24
CA ALA A 360 17.67 -3.01 18.40
C ALA A 360 18.42 -2.12 19.43
N ASP A 361 18.23 -0.80 19.37
CA ASP A 361 18.84 0.13 20.34
C ASP A 361 18.33 -0.15 21.76
N VAL A 362 17.02 -0.40 21.89
CA VAL A 362 16.37 -0.71 23.18
C VAL A 362 16.91 -2.02 23.73
N ARG A 363 16.97 -3.07 22.90
CA ARG A 363 17.52 -4.36 23.29
C ARG A 363 18.97 -4.22 23.74
N ALA A 364 19.81 -3.49 23.00
CA ALA A 364 21.20 -3.25 23.36
C ALA A 364 21.34 -2.51 24.70
N ILE A 365 20.49 -1.50 24.95
CA ILE A 365 20.43 -0.81 26.24
C ILE A 365 20.04 -1.79 27.36
N ILE A 366 18.97 -2.57 27.17
CA ILE A 366 18.50 -3.54 28.17
C ILE A 366 19.62 -4.53 28.50
N GLU A 367 20.23 -5.14 27.50
CA GLU A 367 21.30 -6.14 27.68
C GLU A 367 22.53 -5.54 28.38
N THR A 368 22.90 -4.31 28.04
CA THR A 368 24.00 -3.59 28.68
C THR A 368 23.71 -3.32 30.16
N VAL A 369 22.52 -2.83 30.49
CA VAL A 369 22.14 -2.48 31.88
C VAL A 369 21.94 -3.73 32.73
N LEU A 370 21.38 -4.80 32.14
CA LEU A 370 21.24 -6.09 32.80
C LEU A 370 22.56 -6.88 32.89
N GLN A 371 23.65 -6.36 32.30
CA GLN A 371 24.94 -7.03 32.20
C GLN A 371 24.83 -8.45 31.61
N ILE A 372 23.91 -8.62 30.65
CA ILE A 372 23.73 -9.89 29.95
C ILE A 372 24.94 -10.06 29.03
N LYS A 373 25.93 -10.83 29.50
CA LYS A 373 27.00 -11.31 28.64
C LYS A 373 26.42 -12.39 27.74
N ARG A 374 26.21 -12.07 26.47
CA ARG A 374 26.06 -13.12 25.46
C ARG A 374 27.44 -13.67 25.16
N GLU A 375 27.58 -14.98 25.27
CA GLU A 375 28.67 -15.65 24.57
C GLU A 375 28.45 -15.42 23.08
N ARG A 376 29.37 -14.69 22.45
CA ARG A 376 29.39 -14.59 21.00
C ARG A 376 29.75 -15.96 20.46
N LYS A 377 28.74 -16.67 19.95
CA LYS A 377 28.91 -17.97 19.34
C LYS A 377 29.56 -17.85 17.98
N VAL A 378 29.30 -16.75 17.26
CA VAL A 378 29.82 -16.50 15.92
C VAL A 378 30.67 -15.23 15.94
N GLU A 379 31.93 -15.35 15.54
CA GLU A 379 32.84 -14.22 15.37
C GLU A 379 33.29 -14.16 13.91
N LEU A 380 33.24 -12.97 13.31
CA LEU A 380 33.89 -12.71 12.03
C LEU A 380 35.39 -12.54 12.26
N VAL A 381 36.19 -13.43 11.68
CA VAL A 381 37.66 -13.39 11.76
C VAL A 381 38.25 -12.68 10.55
N ASP A 382 37.70 -12.98 9.36
CA ASP A 382 38.20 -12.41 8.10
C ASP A 382 37.09 -12.34 7.05
N LEU A 383 37.19 -11.35 6.17
CA LEU A 383 36.30 -11.16 5.02
C LEU A 383 37.09 -10.60 3.85
N ASN A 384 37.02 -11.29 2.71
CA ASN A 384 37.53 -10.77 1.45
C ASN A 384 36.40 -10.76 0.42
N VAL A 385 36.22 -9.63 -0.26
CA VAL A 385 35.18 -9.47 -1.28
C VAL A 385 35.78 -8.89 -2.55
N VAL A 386 35.48 -9.52 -3.67
CA VAL A 386 35.88 -9.08 -5.00
C VAL A 386 34.62 -8.82 -5.83
N SER A 387 34.47 -7.62 -6.36
CA SER A 387 33.35 -7.23 -7.21
C SER A 387 33.78 -6.23 -8.27
N GLY A 388 33.03 -6.15 -9.38
CA GLY A 388 33.31 -5.25 -10.50
C GLY A 388 32.26 -5.44 -11.60
N ALA A 389 32.19 -4.48 -12.54
CA ALA A 389 31.11 -4.39 -13.51
C ALA A 389 30.92 -5.65 -14.39
N ASN A 390 32.02 -6.37 -14.70
CA ASN A 390 32.01 -7.54 -15.59
C ASN A 390 32.55 -8.80 -14.94
N ILE A 391 32.56 -8.86 -13.60
CA ILE A 391 32.97 -10.05 -12.86
C ILE A 391 31.85 -10.47 -11.91
N MET A 392 31.69 -11.78 -11.74
CA MET A 392 30.73 -12.31 -10.77
C MET A 392 31.21 -11.95 -9.35
N PRO A 393 30.43 -11.18 -8.56
CA PRO A 393 30.78 -10.86 -7.19
C PRO A 393 31.03 -12.13 -6.38
N THR A 394 32.18 -12.18 -5.72
CA THR A 394 32.63 -13.33 -4.94
C THR A 394 33.14 -12.85 -3.59
N ALA A 395 32.84 -13.60 -2.53
CA ALA A 395 33.34 -13.35 -1.19
C ALA A 395 33.89 -14.63 -0.57
N SER A 396 34.97 -14.50 0.21
CA SER A 396 35.41 -15.52 1.16
C SER A 396 35.29 -14.98 2.58
N VAL A 397 34.80 -15.81 3.48
CA VAL A 397 34.60 -15.46 4.89
C VAL A 397 35.29 -16.50 5.77
N LYS A 398 35.95 -16.02 6.83
CA LYS A 398 36.41 -16.84 7.94
C LYS A 398 35.59 -16.50 9.17
N LEU A 399 34.83 -17.46 9.67
CA LEU A 399 34.06 -17.35 10.90
C LEU A 399 34.64 -18.28 11.96
N LYS A 400 34.58 -17.85 13.22
CA LYS A 400 34.83 -18.72 14.37
C LYS A 400 33.50 -18.98 15.06
N ILE A 401 33.05 -20.24 15.02
CA ILE A 401 31.77 -20.67 15.59
C ILE A 401 32.04 -21.60 16.77
N ASN A 402 31.64 -21.20 17.99
CA ASN A 402 31.90 -21.92 19.24
C ASN A 402 33.39 -22.33 19.39
N GLY A 403 34.31 -21.43 19.01
CA GLY A 403 35.74 -21.68 19.08
C GLY A 403 36.37 -22.37 17.87
N LYS A 404 35.59 -22.95 16.96
CA LYS A 404 36.09 -23.63 15.75
C LYS A 404 36.03 -22.73 14.53
N GLU A 405 37.08 -22.73 13.72
CA GLU A 405 37.15 -21.91 12.50
C GLU A 405 36.49 -22.61 11.31
N TYR A 406 35.79 -21.82 10.51
CA TYR A 406 35.13 -22.19 9.27
C TYR A 406 35.53 -21.19 8.19
N VAL A 407 35.98 -21.69 7.05
CA VAL A 407 36.33 -20.87 5.89
C VAL A 407 35.44 -21.30 4.75
N GLU A 408 34.65 -20.36 4.24
CA GLU A 408 33.72 -20.60 3.15
C GLU A 408 33.78 -19.49 2.11
N ALA A 409 33.30 -19.80 0.92
CA ALA A 409 33.17 -18.84 -0.17
C ALA A 409 31.76 -18.85 -0.76
N GLY A 410 31.35 -17.68 -1.26
CA GLY A 410 30.04 -17.44 -1.82
C GLY A 410 30.12 -16.53 -3.03
N VAL A 411 29.14 -16.68 -3.90
CA VAL A 411 28.92 -15.81 -5.06
C VAL A 411 27.55 -15.16 -4.91
N GLY A 412 27.33 -14.03 -5.56
CA GLY A 412 26.06 -13.32 -5.46
C GLY A 412 25.88 -12.30 -6.56
N VAL A 413 24.71 -11.66 -6.59
CA VAL A 413 24.40 -10.59 -7.56
C VAL A 413 25.13 -9.28 -7.22
N GLY A 414 25.64 -9.16 -5.99
CA GLY A 414 26.42 -8.04 -5.51
C GLY A 414 27.38 -8.46 -4.39
N PRO A 415 28.29 -7.57 -3.96
CA PRO A 415 29.30 -7.89 -2.94
C PRO A 415 28.70 -8.28 -1.58
N VAL A 416 27.62 -7.60 -1.17
CA VAL A 416 26.89 -7.91 0.07
C VAL A 416 26.25 -9.30 -0.02
N ASP A 417 25.56 -9.59 -1.12
CA ASP A 417 24.90 -10.88 -1.35
C ASP A 417 25.93 -12.04 -1.37
N ALA A 418 27.07 -11.85 -2.05
CA ALA A 418 28.15 -12.83 -2.07
C ALA A 418 28.68 -13.12 -0.65
N ALA A 419 28.90 -12.09 0.16
CA ALA A 419 29.35 -12.23 1.55
C ALA A 419 28.31 -12.95 2.42
N ILE A 420 27.03 -12.57 2.32
CA ILE A 420 25.94 -13.23 3.06
C ILE A 420 25.80 -14.70 2.64
N ASN A 421 25.92 -15.02 1.35
CA ASN A 421 25.88 -16.39 0.86
C ASN A 421 27.05 -17.23 1.39
N ALA A 422 28.26 -16.65 1.49
CA ALA A 422 29.41 -17.31 2.11
C ALA A 422 29.16 -17.59 3.60
N ILE A 423 28.61 -16.61 4.34
CA ILE A 423 28.25 -16.75 5.76
C ILE A 423 27.19 -17.83 5.95
N LYS A 424 26.12 -17.83 5.14
CA LYS A 424 25.06 -18.85 5.19
C LYS A 424 25.61 -20.26 4.99
N ARG A 425 26.59 -20.44 4.10
CA ARG A 425 27.29 -21.73 3.93
C ARG A 425 28.08 -22.11 5.18
N ALA A 426 28.84 -21.17 5.75
CA ALA A 426 29.64 -21.42 6.96
C ALA A 426 28.78 -21.79 8.19
N VAL A 427 27.56 -21.28 8.29
CA VAL A 427 26.65 -21.56 9.41
C VAL A 427 25.60 -22.64 9.13
N LYS A 428 25.63 -23.27 7.95
CA LYS A 428 24.59 -24.22 7.49
C LYS A 428 24.37 -25.39 8.46
N GLU A 429 25.42 -25.86 9.12
CA GLU A 429 25.33 -26.94 10.12
C GLU A 429 24.69 -26.49 11.45
N TYR A 430 24.63 -25.18 11.72
CA TYR A 430 24.15 -24.60 12.97
C TYR A 430 22.74 -24.02 12.88
N ALA A 431 22.37 -23.48 11.71
CA ALA A 431 21.04 -22.95 11.47
C ALA A 431 20.72 -22.80 9.98
N ASP A 432 19.46 -23.05 9.65
CA ASP A 432 18.85 -22.56 8.42
C ASP A 432 18.31 -21.15 8.68
N ILE A 433 18.92 -20.15 8.04
CA ILE A 433 18.70 -18.72 8.32
C ILE A 433 18.16 -18.03 7.08
N GLU A 434 16.96 -17.49 7.22
CA GLU A 434 16.31 -16.67 6.20
C GLU A 434 16.58 -15.18 6.50
N LEU A 435 16.97 -14.42 5.47
CA LEU A 435 17.05 -12.95 5.54
C LEU A 435 15.70 -12.41 5.09
N VAL A 436 14.89 -11.92 6.03
CA VAL A 436 13.51 -11.49 5.80
C VAL A 436 13.47 -10.07 5.23
N SER A 437 14.26 -9.17 5.81
CA SER A 437 14.37 -7.80 5.35
C SER A 437 15.81 -7.30 5.48
N TYR A 438 16.18 -6.40 4.57
CA TYR A 438 17.45 -5.71 4.52
C TYR A 438 17.14 -4.26 4.18
N HIS A 439 17.54 -3.35 5.05
CA HIS A 439 17.39 -1.91 4.86
C HIS A 439 18.73 -1.23 5.06
N VAL A 440 19.03 -0.25 4.20
CA VAL A 440 20.27 0.51 4.28
C VAL A 440 19.97 1.99 4.16
N ASP A 441 20.53 2.78 5.07
CA ASP A 441 20.37 4.23 5.11
C ASP A 441 21.73 4.92 5.28
N ALA A 442 21.91 6.07 4.63
CA ALA A 442 23.06 6.93 4.90
C ALA A 442 22.74 7.85 6.09
N ILE A 443 23.55 7.77 7.15
CA ILE A 443 23.38 8.62 8.36
C ILE A 443 23.92 10.03 8.10
N THR A 444 24.99 10.13 7.33
CA THR A 444 25.64 11.40 6.98
C THR A 444 25.71 11.56 5.46
N GLY A 445 25.93 12.78 4.98
CA GLY A 445 26.23 13.04 3.57
C GLY A 445 27.72 12.88 3.27
N GLY A 446 28.07 12.65 2.00
CA GLY A 446 29.46 12.51 1.54
C GLY A 446 29.77 11.11 0.98
N THR A 447 30.89 10.97 0.28
CA THR A 447 31.36 9.67 -0.25
C THR A 447 31.91 8.74 0.84
N ASP A 448 32.10 9.28 2.05
CA ASP A 448 32.53 8.63 3.28
C ASP A 448 31.38 8.52 4.30
N ALA A 449 30.13 8.63 3.83
CA ALA A 449 28.95 8.58 4.66
C ALA A 449 28.94 7.35 5.58
N LEU A 450 28.58 7.56 6.84
CA LEU A 450 28.35 6.45 7.74
C LEU A 450 27.04 5.78 7.34
N VAL A 451 27.10 4.49 7.00
CA VAL A 451 25.98 3.70 6.51
C VAL A 451 25.39 2.90 7.67
N ASP A 452 24.08 2.98 7.83
CA ASP A 452 23.30 2.19 8.76
C ASP A 452 22.66 1.02 8.02
N VAL A 453 22.99 -0.21 8.42
CA VAL A 453 22.39 -1.41 7.86
C VAL A 453 21.56 -2.10 8.93
N ILE A 454 20.29 -2.34 8.63
CA ILE A 454 19.34 -3.06 9.47
C ILE A 454 18.92 -4.33 8.73
N VAL A 455 19.04 -5.47 9.40
CA VAL A 455 18.63 -6.77 8.87
C VAL A 455 17.63 -7.44 9.80
N GLN A 456 16.63 -8.11 9.23
CA GLN A 456 15.81 -9.08 9.95
C GLN A 456 16.15 -10.50 9.52
N LEU A 457 16.53 -11.32 10.49
CA LEU A 457 16.84 -12.74 10.29
C LEU A 457 15.78 -13.61 10.94
N LYS A 458 15.43 -14.71 10.28
CA LYS A 458 14.46 -15.70 10.76
C LYS A 458 15.07 -17.10 10.84
N LYS A 459 14.77 -17.80 11.93
CA LYS A 459 15.07 -19.23 12.14
C LYS A 459 13.82 -19.91 12.72
N GLY A 460 13.14 -20.75 11.93
CA GLY A 460 11.82 -21.28 12.31
C GLY A 460 10.83 -20.15 12.55
N ASP A 461 10.20 -20.11 13.73
CA ASP A 461 9.24 -19.06 14.10
C ASP A 461 9.89 -17.82 14.75
N LYS A 462 11.21 -17.85 15.01
CA LYS A 462 11.92 -16.75 15.68
C LYS A 462 12.47 -15.76 14.65
N ILE A 463 12.07 -14.50 14.78
CA ILE A 463 12.60 -13.38 13.99
C ILE A 463 13.39 -12.45 14.93
N VAL A 464 14.54 -11.97 14.47
CA VAL A 464 15.35 -10.97 15.18
C VAL A 464 15.75 -9.86 14.23
N THR A 465 15.84 -8.65 14.77
CA THR A 465 16.40 -7.49 14.07
C THR A 465 17.80 -7.21 14.61
N ALA A 466 18.76 -7.02 13.71
CA ALA A 466 20.13 -6.65 14.04
C ALA A 466 20.61 -5.49 13.17
N ARG A 467 21.65 -4.80 13.65
CA ARG A 467 22.13 -3.54 13.09
C ARG A 467 23.66 -3.56 12.98
N GLY A 468 24.18 -2.99 11.90
CA GLY A 468 25.60 -2.72 11.70
C GLY A 468 25.77 -1.32 11.13
N ALA A 469 26.75 -0.58 11.63
CA ALA A 469 26.94 0.82 11.24
C ALA A 469 28.42 1.11 10.97
N ARG A 470 28.78 1.29 9.68
CA ARG A 470 30.15 1.61 9.22
C ARG A 470 30.10 2.45 7.96
N THR A 471 31.23 3.06 7.62
CA THR A 471 31.41 3.74 6.31
C THR A 471 31.43 2.74 5.15
N ASP A 472 31.93 1.52 5.39
CA ASP A 472 31.88 0.43 4.43
C ASP A 472 30.55 -0.33 4.56
N ILE A 473 29.71 -0.22 3.53
CA ILE A 473 28.38 -0.85 3.44
C ILE A 473 28.46 -2.39 3.50
N ILE A 474 29.51 -3.01 2.96
CA ILE A 474 29.68 -4.46 2.95
C ILE A 474 29.96 -4.93 4.37
N MET A 475 30.90 -4.28 5.05
CA MET A 475 31.21 -4.60 6.45
C MET A 475 30.03 -4.31 7.38
N ALA A 476 29.34 -3.18 7.21
CA ALA A 476 28.13 -2.88 8.00
C ALA A 476 27.07 -3.99 7.82
N SER A 477 26.87 -4.46 6.60
CA SER A 477 25.93 -5.54 6.29
C SER A 477 26.33 -6.87 6.93
N VAL A 478 27.61 -7.23 6.81
CA VAL A 478 28.12 -8.49 7.38
C VAL A 478 28.06 -8.46 8.90
N GLU A 479 28.42 -7.35 9.54
CA GLU A 479 28.33 -7.21 11.00
C GLU A 479 26.89 -7.28 11.49
N ALA A 480 25.95 -6.61 10.79
CA ALA A 480 24.53 -6.72 11.10
C ALA A 480 24.05 -8.18 11.02
N PHE A 481 24.49 -8.91 9.99
CA PHE A 481 24.13 -10.32 9.79
C PHE A 481 24.73 -11.22 10.89
N VAL A 482 26.02 -11.07 11.21
CA VAL A 482 26.71 -11.85 12.26
C VAL A 482 26.12 -11.55 13.64
N GLU A 483 25.76 -10.31 13.92
CA GLU A 483 25.08 -9.96 15.16
C GLU A 483 23.70 -10.63 15.22
N GLY A 484 22.92 -10.60 14.13
CA GLY A 484 21.66 -11.33 14.02
C GLY A 484 21.80 -12.84 14.23
N LEU A 485 22.87 -13.45 13.71
CA LEU A 485 23.19 -14.87 13.96
C LEU A 485 23.42 -15.14 15.45
N ASN A 486 24.17 -14.28 16.14
CA ASN A 486 24.38 -14.39 17.59
C ASN A 486 23.10 -14.19 18.41
N MET A 487 22.05 -13.56 17.86
CA MET A 487 20.74 -13.47 18.52
C MET A 487 19.85 -14.71 18.27
N LEU A 488 20.10 -15.45 17.18
CA LEU A 488 19.33 -16.63 16.78
C LEU A 488 19.91 -17.94 17.29
N LEU A 489 21.24 -18.04 17.39
CA LEU A 489 21.98 -19.20 17.88
C LEU A 489 22.15 -19.17 19.39
#